data_AF-A0A952RS38-F1
#
_entry.id   AF-A0A952RS38-F1
#
_cell.length_a   1.000
_cell.length_b   1.000
_cell.length_c   1.000
_cell.angle_alpha   90.00
_cell.angle_beta   90.00
_cell.angle_gamma   90.00
#
_symmetry.space_group_name_H-M   'P 1'
#
loop_
_entity.id
_entity.type
_entity.pdbx_description
1 polymer ?
#
loop_
_entity_poly.entity_id
_entity_poly.type
_entity_poly.pdbx_seq_one_letter_code
_entity_poly.pdbx_strand_id
1 'polypeptide(L)'
;MGNENGHTNGKSALTVEEAAAAPGPLPPPPPAVAELCAACMRYVASKYKVALDGTPETLSLLDQYVRDAREAYRERPESIEVIAPAIGAYLGEVMRQSFRAEWWAEGDYGGWRLYFTNVYLAFNPLGMGREAVSMEDEPGWNAHLVLDPGEREEIEQRLAAMPEVDEDEYYLPTTRLDVITGIVETLRARAEAAGTGDVEFTKEDYE
;
A
#
# COMPACT_ATOMS: atom_id res chain seq x y z
N MET A 1 -58.55 -48.32 17.45
CA MET A 1 -58.11 -48.87 16.15
C MET A 1 -58.32 -47.78 15.11
N GLY A 2 -57.34 -47.06 14.57
CA GLY A 2 -55.88 -47.04 14.72
C GLY A 2 -55.38 -45.67 14.22
N ASN A 3 -54.21 -45.25 14.74
CA ASN A 3 -53.42 -44.09 14.31
C ASN A 3 -52.75 -44.34 12.93
N GLU A 4 -52.18 -43.27 12.34
CA GLU A 4 -50.87 -43.15 11.65
C GLU A 4 -50.97 -42.11 10.50
N ASN A 5 -50.46 -40.88 10.64
CA ASN A 5 -49.07 -40.38 10.49
C ASN A 5 -48.35 -40.69 9.14
N GLY A 6 -48.22 -39.65 8.30
CA GLY A 6 -46.93 -39.11 7.84
C GLY A 6 -46.22 -39.69 6.61
N HIS A 7 -45.45 -38.79 5.95
CA HIS A 7 -44.39 -38.98 4.94
C HIS A 7 -44.89 -39.01 3.46
N THR A 8 -44.29 -38.33 2.47
CA THR A 8 -42.90 -37.89 2.17
C THR A 8 -42.96 -36.62 1.27
N ASN A 9 -42.18 -35.56 1.45
CA ASN A 9 -40.75 -35.29 1.16
C ASN A 9 -40.48 -34.78 -0.27
N GLY A 10 -39.86 -33.59 -0.39
CA GLY A 10 -39.50 -32.98 -1.68
C GLY A 10 -38.78 -31.63 -1.51
N LYS A 11 -37.54 -31.70 -1.06
CA LYS A 11 -36.54 -30.61 -1.04
C LYS A 11 -36.54 -29.80 -2.34
N SER A 12 -36.45 -28.48 -2.23
CA SER A 12 -35.60 -27.70 -3.13
C SER A 12 -34.87 -26.63 -2.33
N ALA A 13 -33.74 -27.05 -1.79
CA ALA A 13 -32.65 -26.16 -1.46
C ALA A 13 -31.88 -25.94 -2.76
N LEU A 14 -31.84 -24.70 -3.22
CA LEU A 14 -30.80 -24.13 -4.08
C LEU A 14 -30.72 -22.67 -3.63
N THR A 15 -29.99 -22.42 -2.54
CA THR A 15 -28.69 -21.74 -2.59
C THR A 15 -28.81 -20.46 -3.41
N VAL A 16 -29.23 -19.40 -2.71
CA VAL A 16 -28.86 -18.05 -3.13
C VAL A 16 -27.34 -18.05 -3.00
N GLU A 17 -26.67 -18.13 -4.13
CA GLU A 17 -25.25 -17.83 -4.25
C GLU A 17 -25.11 -16.42 -3.70
N GLU A 18 -24.66 -16.31 -2.45
CA GLU A 18 -24.29 -15.06 -1.81
C GLU A 18 -23.06 -14.60 -2.57
N ALA A 19 -23.31 -13.95 -3.72
CA ALA A 19 -22.29 -13.25 -4.48
C ALA A 19 -21.60 -12.33 -3.47
N ALA A 20 -20.36 -12.69 -3.11
CA ALA A 20 -19.56 -11.96 -2.15
C ALA A 20 -19.63 -10.48 -2.52
N ALA A 21 -20.35 -9.70 -1.70
CA ALA A 21 -20.53 -8.29 -1.96
C ALA A 21 -19.15 -7.67 -2.06
N ALA A 22 -18.90 -6.93 -3.14
CA ALA A 22 -17.64 -6.20 -3.31
C ALA A 22 -17.37 -5.43 -2.00
N PRO A 23 -16.18 -5.59 -1.40
CA PRO A 23 -15.95 -5.08 -0.07
C PRO A 23 -16.13 -3.56 -0.06
N GLY A 24 -16.79 -3.06 0.98
CA GLY A 24 -17.16 -1.65 1.08
C GLY A 24 -15.95 -0.70 1.05
N PRO A 25 -16.21 0.61 0.89
CA PRO A 25 -15.16 1.64 0.92
C PRO A 25 -14.39 1.58 2.23
N LEU A 26 -13.08 1.82 2.16
CA LEU A 26 -12.23 1.85 3.33
C LEU A 26 -12.62 3.02 4.25
N PRO A 27 -12.43 2.90 5.58
CA PRO A 27 -12.57 4.04 6.48
C PRO A 27 -11.58 5.16 6.10
N PRO A 28 -11.84 6.41 6.51
CA PRO A 28 -10.89 7.50 6.32
C PRO A 28 -9.55 7.19 7.01
N PRO A 29 -8.42 7.68 6.48
CA PRO A 29 -7.13 7.48 7.11
C PRO A 29 -7.02 8.25 8.44
N PRO A 30 -6.03 7.94 9.28
CA PRO A 30 -5.74 8.72 10.48
C PRO A 30 -5.57 10.22 10.17
N PRO A 31 -6.05 11.14 11.03
CA PRO A 31 -6.01 12.58 10.74
C PRO A 31 -4.62 13.11 10.38
N ALA A 32 -3.57 12.64 11.05
CA ALA A 32 -2.20 13.07 10.77
C ALA A 32 -1.72 12.65 9.37
N VAL A 33 -2.12 11.46 8.89
CA VAL A 33 -1.87 11.01 7.51
C VAL A 33 -2.66 11.89 6.53
N ALA A 34 -3.93 12.17 6.81
CA ALA A 34 -4.77 13.02 5.96
C ALA A 34 -4.19 14.44 5.81
N GLU A 35 -3.67 15.01 6.90
CA GLU A 35 -3.01 16.32 6.89
C GLU A 35 -1.74 16.35 6.02
N LEU A 36 -0.92 15.29 6.10
CA LEU A 36 0.28 15.13 5.27
C LEU A 36 -0.08 14.95 3.78
N CYS A 37 -1.11 14.15 3.47
CA CYS A 37 -1.63 14.00 2.12
C CYS A 37 -2.10 15.35 1.55
N ALA A 38 -2.88 16.09 2.34
CA ALA A 38 -3.35 17.41 1.96
C ALA A 38 -2.19 18.41 1.78
N ALA A 39 -1.12 18.29 2.58
CA ALA A 39 0.10 19.09 2.41
C ALA A 39 0.79 18.78 1.08
N CYS A 40 0.96 17.50 0.74
CA CYS A 40 1.53 17.07 -0.54
C CYS A 40 0.73 17.63 -1.73
N MET A 41 -0.60 17.46 -1.70
CA MET A 41 -1.51 18.01 -2.71
C MET A 41 -1.34 19.53 -2.85
N ARG A 42 -1.22 20.27 -1.74
CA ARG A 42 -0.98 21.73 -1.76
C ARG A 42 0.38 22.08 -2.34
N TYR A 43 1.44 21.34 -2.04
CA TYR A 43 2.78 21.60 -2.57
C TYR A 43 2.81 21.44 -4.10
N VAL A 44 2.29 20.32 -4.60
CA VAL A 44 2.22 20.03 -6.02
C VAL A 44 1.32 21.03 -6.75
N ALA A 45 0.13 21.31 -6.23
CA ALA A 45 -0.79 22.29 -6.83
C ALA A 45 -0.22 23.71 -6.82
N SER A 46 0.51 24.10 -5.76
CA SER A 46 1.17 25.40 -5.70
C SER A 46 2.23 25.55 -6.79
N LYS A 47 2.98 24.47 -7.07
CA LYS A 47 4.08 24.48 -8.03
C LYS A 47 3.61 24.35 -9.48
N TYR A 48 2.81 23.35 -9.80
CA TYR A 48 2.44 23.02 -11.18
C TYR A 48 1.06 23.49 -11.59
N LYS A 49 0.27 24.04 -10.67
CA LYS A 49 -1.14 24.46 -10.90
C LYS A 49 -2.07 23.34 -11.34
N VAL A 50 -1.67 22.09 -11.06
CA VAL A 50 -2.45 20.86 -11.27
C VAL A 50 -2.59 20.15 -9.94
N ALA A 51 -3.79 19.63 -9.64
CA ALA A 51 -4.06 18.92 -8.41
C ALA A 51 -3.74 17.43 -8.56
N LEU A 52 -3.17 16.86 -7.50
CA LEU A 52 -3.18 15.43 -7.26
C LEU A 52 -4.60 15.02 -6.83
N ASP A 53 -5.07 13.85 -7.27
CA ASP A 53 -6.44 13.36 -7.05
C ASP A 53 -6.53 12.16 -6.11
N GLY A 54 -5.40 11.68 -5.58
CA GLY A 54 -5.35 10.53 -4.69
C GLY A 54 -5.38 9.19 -5.41
N THR A 55 -5.22 9.17 -6.73
CA THR A 55 -5.18 7.94 -7.53
C THR A 55 -3.80 7.72 -8.17
N PRO A 56 -3.49 6.49 -8.63
CA PRO A 56 -2.23 6.19 -9.32
C PRO A 56 -1.94 7.08 -10.53
N GLU A 57 -2.97 7.54 -11.22
CA GLU A 57 -2.87 8.32 -12.46
C GLU A 57 -2.12 9.64 -12.29
N THR A 58 -2.15 10.25 -11.10
CA THR A 58 -1.43 11.49 -10.81
C THR A 58 -0.03 11.29 -10.21
N LEU A 59 0.44 10.04 -10.04
CA LEU A 59 1.78 9.77 -9.50
C LEU A 59 2.91 10.28 -10.39
N SER A 60 2.74 10.29 -11.72
CA SER A 60 3.73 10.87 -12.63
C SER A 60 4.00 12.37 -12.34
N LEU A 61 2.99 13.10 -11.86
CA LEU A 61 3.15 14.49 -11.43
C LEU A 61 3.90 14.58 -10.08
N LEU A 62 3.65 13.62 -9.19
CA LEU A 62 4.41 13.50 -7.94
C LEU A 62 5.88 13.11 -8.20
N ASP A 63 6.17 12.27 -9.20
CA ASP A 63 7.53 11.93 -9.60
C ASP A 63 8.30 13.17 -10.07
N GLN A 64 7.65 14.05 -10.83
CA GLN A 64 8.26 15.33 -11.22
C GLN A 64 8.51 16.20 -9.99
N TYR A 65 7.55 16.24 -9.04
CA TYR A 65 7.73 16.96 -7.78
C TYR A 65 8.92 16.44 -6.97
N VAL A 66 9.09 15.13 -6.89
CA VAL A 66 10.21 14.47 -6.21
C VAL A 66 11.54 14.89 -6.85
N ARG A 67 11.65 14.90 -8.18
CA ARG A 67 12.87 15.34 -8.89
C ARG A 67 13.25 16.76 -8.51
N ASP A 68 12.27 17.67 -8.49
CA ASP A 68 12.53 19.04 -8.07
C ASP A 68 12.83 19.15 -6.56
N ALA A 69 12.23 18.29 -5.73
CA ALA A 69 12.49 18.25 -4.31
C ALA A 69 13.92 17.77 -4.01
N ARG A 70 14.47 16.83 -4.81
CA ARG A 70 15.88 16.42 -4.75
C ARG A 70 16.81 17.60 -4.99
N GLU A 71 16.51 18.44 -5.98
CA GLU A 71 17.30 19.66 -6.24
C GLU A 71 17.25 20.63 -5.05
N ALA A 72 16.05 20.88 -4.50
CA ALA A 72 15.87 21.74 -3.34
C ALA A 72 16.57 21.18 -2.08
N TYR A 73 16.56 19.86 -1.90
CA TYR A 73 17.22 19.17 -0.80
C TYR A 73 18.74 19.36 -0.83
N ARG A 74 19.37 19.32 -2.00
CA ARG A 74 20.82 19.58 -2.14
C ARG A 74 21.21 20.98 -1.65
N GLU A 75 20.33 21.97 -1.81
CA GLU A 75 20.55 23.34 -1.34
C GLU A 75 20.18 23.52 0.13
N ARG A 76 19.15 22.82 0.61
CA ARG A 76 18.56 22.93 1.95
C ARG A 76 18.18 21.54 2.48
N PRO A 77 19.15 20.79 3.03
CA PRO A 77 18.92 19.41 3.47
C PRO A 77 17.79 19.27 4.51
N GLU A 78 17.60 20.27 5.36
CA GLU A 78 16.55 20.29 6.38
C GLU A 78 15.11 20.28 5.81
N SER A 79 14.95 20.59 4.51
CA SER A 79 13.64 20.57 3.84
C SER A 79 13.02 19.17 3.78
N ILE A 80 13.84 18.12 3.88
CA ILE A 80 13.39 16.72 3.84
C ILE A 80 12.41 16.42 4.97
N GLU A 81 12.56 17.03 6.15
CA GLU A 81 11.70 16.80 7.33
C GLU A 81 10.26 17.24 7.12
N VAL A 82 10.01 18.12 6.13
CA VAL A 82 8.68 18.62 5.81
C VAL A 82 8.13 17.98 4.54
N ILE A 83 8.98 17.85 3.52
CA ILE A 83 8.54 17.44 2.18
C ILE A 83 8.38 15.92 2.09
N ALA A 84 9.33 15.16 2.61
CA ALA A 84 9.34 13.71 2.46
C ALA A 84 8.16 13.02 3.18
N PRO A 85 7.79 13.37 4.43
CA PRO A 85 6.61 12.80 5.06
C PRO A 85 5.33 13.05 4.27
N ALA A 86 5.18 14.22 3.64
CA ALA A 86 4.02 14.53 2.81
C ALA A 86 3.98 13.67 1.54
N ILE A 87 5.11 13.53 0.84
CA ILE A 87 5.24 12.66 -0.35
C ILE A 87 4.89 11.21 0.03
N GLY A 88 5.50 10.70 1.09
CA GLY A 88 5.31 9.33 1.53
C GLY A 88 3.88 9.04 2.00
N ALA A 89 3.26 9.96 2.75
CA ALA A 89 1.86 9.82 3.16
C ALA A 89 0.92 9.77 1.95
N TYR A 90 1.12 10.63 0.94
CA TYR A 90 0.32 10.59 -0.28
C TYR A 90 0.48 9.26 -1.02
N LEU A 91 1.73 8.81 -1.23
CA LEU A 91 2.00 7.50 -1.86
C LEU A 91 1.35 6.36 -1.08
N GLY A 92 1.47 6.38 0.25
CA GLY A 92 0.86 5.39 1.12
C GLY A 92 -0.67 5.38 1.04
N GLU A 93 -1.34 6.54 0.93
CA GLU A 93 -2.80 6.58 0.72
C GLU A 93 -3.22 6.05 -0.66
N VAL A 94 -2.43 6.29 -1.70
CA VAL A 94 -2.67 5.68 -3.02
C VAL A 94 -2.59 4.16 -2.89
N MET A 95 -1.50 3.63 -2.29
CA MET A 95 -1.33 2.19 -2.06
C MET A 95 -2.43 1.60 -1.18
N ARG A 96 -2.85 2.31 -0.13
CA ARG A 96 -3.91 1.89 0.78
C ARG A 96 -5.22 1.65 0.05
N GLN A 97 -5.58 2.58 -0.84
CA GLN A 97 -6.80 2.49 -1.65
C GLN A 97 -6.68 1.40 -2.73
N SER A 98 -5.52 1.28 -3.39
CA SER A 98 -5.29 0.29 -4.45
C SER A 98 -5.30 -1.15 -3.94
N PHE A 99 -4.73 -1.41 -2.76
CA PHE A 99 -4.47 -2.77 -2.30
C PHE A 99 -5.26 -3.19 -1.06
N ARG A 100 -6.04 -2.30 -0.46
CA ARG A 100 -6.68 -2.51 0.85
C ARG A 100 -5.64 -2.76 1.94
N ALA A 101 -5.11 -1.66 2.45
CA ALA A 101 -4.24 -1.68 3.61
C ALA A 101 -4.80 -0.79 4.73
N GLU A 102 -4.15 -0.83 5.88
CA GLU A 102 -4.49 -0.05 7.06
C GLU A 102 -3.26 0.70 7.56
N TRP A 103 -3.46 1.97 7.94
CA TRP A 103 -2.40 2.75 8.55
C TRP A 103 -2.31 2.46 10.04
N TRP A 104 -1.10 2.18 10.49
CA TRP A 104 -0.70 2.30 11.87
C TRP A 104 0.20 3.54 12.04
N ALA A 105 -0.39 4.65 12.46
CA ALA A 105 0.24 5.96 12.50
C ALA A 105 0.35 6.51 13.93
N GLU A 106 0.98 5.75 14.82
CA GLU A 106 1.20 6.11 16.22
C GLU A 106 2.67 6.46 16.49
N GLY A 107 2.90 7.42 17.39
CA GLY A 107 4.25 7.87 17.75
C GLY A 107 4.97 8.59 16.61
N ASP A 108 6.28 8.42 16.55
CA ASP A 108 7.16 9.08 15.59
C ASP A 108 7.02 8.49 14.18
N TYR A 109 7.25 9.30 13.14
CA TYR A 109 7.06 8.90 11.74
C TYR A 109 7.85 7.66 11.31
N GLY A 110 9.03 7.40 11.88
CA GLY A 110 9.81 6.19 11.57
C GLY A 110 9.13 4.88 12.00
N GLY A 111 8.23 4.96 12.99
CA GLY A 111 7.45 3.83 13.50
C GLY A 111 6.15 3.58 12.75
N TRP A 112 5.72 4.50 11.88
CA TRP A 112 4.46 4.36 11.16
C TRP A 112 4.52 3.24 10.13
N ARG A 113 3.40 2.57 9.90
CA ARG A 113 3.31 1.45 8.96
C ARG A 113 2.03 1.47 8.15
N LEU A 114 2.13 0.90 6.95
CA LEU A 114 1.01 0.48 6.15
C LEU A 114 0.96 -1.05 6.17
N TYR A 115 -0.09 -1.62 6.75
CA TYR A 115 -0.30 -3.07 6.89
C TYR A 115 -1.34 -3.54 5.89
N PHE A 116 -0.96 -4.49 5.03
CA PHE A 116 -1.87 -5.02 4.04
C PHE A 116 -2.78 -6.07 4.71
N THR A 117 -4.07 -6.03 4.39
CA THR A 117 -5.05 -6.88 5.07
C THR A 117 -5.34 -8.17 4.30
N ASN A 118 -4.91 -8.29 3.04
CA ASN A 118 -5.18 -9.44 2.17
C ASN A 118 -3.93 -10.23 1.74
N VAL A 119 -2.76 -9.74 2.13
CA VAL A 119 -1.46 -10.40 1.99
C VAL A 119 -0.59 -9.97 3.16
N TYR A 120 0.33 -10.80 3.61
CA TYR A 120 1.30 -10.42 4.64
C TYR A 120 2.37 -9.51 4.02
N LEU A 121 2.16 -8.20 4.11
CA LEU A 121 3.05 -7.18 3.59
C LEU A 121 2.94 -5.92 4.44
N ALA A 122 4.08 -5.43 4.90
CA ALA A 122 4.18 -4.16 5.61
C ALA A 122 5.41 -3.37 5.21
N PHE A 123 5.30 -2.04 5.28
CA PHE A 123 6.41 -1.10 5.12
C PHE A 123 5.98 0.28 5.62
N ASN A 124 6.91 1.24 5.64
CA ASN A 124 6.63 2.64 5.95
C ASN A 124 6.72 3.52 4.69
N PRO A 125 5.57 3.98 4.14
CA PRO A 125 5.58 4.87 2.98
C PRO A 125 6.28 6.22 3.24
N LEU A 126 6.34 6.71 4.48
CA LEU A 126 7.08 7.94 4.82
C LEU A 126 8.59 7.72 4.65
N GLY A 127 9.08 6.52 4.98
CA GLY A 127 10.46 6.12 4.68
C GLY A 127 10.73 6.15 3.18
N MET A 128 9.85 5.56 2.37
CA MET A 128 9.98 5.62 0.90
C MET A 128 10.01 7.06 0.37
N GLY A 129 9.20 7.95 0.95
CA GLY A 129 9.21 9.37 0.61
C GLY A 129 10.52 10.08 0.95
N ARG A 130 11.24 9.64 2.00
CA ARG A 130 12.57 10.16 2.32
C ARG A 130 13.60 9.66 1.35
N GLU A 131 13.66 8.35 1.10
CA GLU A 131 14.56 7.74 0.13
C GLU A 131 14.35 8.33 -1.28
N ALA A 132 13.10 8.65 -1.63
CA ALA A 132 12.77 9.36 -2.87
C ALA A 132 13.45 10.72 -3.01
N VAL A 133 13.65 11.45 -1.90
CA VAL A 133 14.26 12.78 -1.88
C VAL A 133 15.77 12.73 -1.63
N SER A 134 16.26 11.87 -0.73
CA SER A 134 17.68 11.72 -0.42
C SER A 134 18.44 10.88 -1.45
N MET A 135 17.74 9.98 -2.17
CA MET A 135 18.33 8.95 -3.03
C MET A 135 19.29 8.02 -2.27
N GLU A 136 19.04 7.84 -0.98
CA GLU A 136 19.79 6.96 -0.09
C GLU A 136 18.80 6.14 0.73
N ASP A 137 19.22 4.96 1.19
CA ASP A 137 18.46 4.20 2.17
C ASP A 137 18.36 4.99 3.48
N GLU A 138 17.21 4.92 4.15
CA GLU A 138 16.95 5.66 5.39
C GLU A 138 16.77 4.69 6.58
N PRO A 139 17.88 4.25 7.23
CA PRO A 139 17.81 3.35 8.38
C PRO A 139 16.88 3.86 9.48
N GLY A 140 16.09 2.96 10.06
CA GLY A 140 15.14 3.29 11.13
C GLY A 140 13.79 3.84 10.62
N TRP A 141 13.66 4.13 9.32
CA TRP A 141 12.37 4.51 8.73
C TRP A 141 11.56 3.31 8.27
N ASN A 142 12.18 2.16 8.05
CA ASN A 142 11.50 0.91 7.67
C ASN A 142 10.74 1.05 6.33
N ALA A 143 11.37 1.71 5.35
CA ALA A 143 10.83 1.86 3.99
C ALA A 143 10.78 0.52 3.23
N HIS A 144 11.63 -0.42 3.59
CA HIS A 144 11.77 -1.72 2.93
C HIS A 144 10.69 -2.70 3.39
N LEU A 145 10.45 -3.71 2.57
CA LEU A 145 9.34 -4.64 2.71
C LEU A 145 9.57 -5.60 3.89
N VAL A 146 8.52 -5.76 4.68
CA VAL A 146 8.36 -6.84 5.65
C VAL A 146 7.42 -7.86 5.03
N LEU A 147 7.93 -9.08 4.87
CA LEU A 147 7.30 -10.21 4.20
C LEU A 147 7.37 -11.44 5.10
N ASP A 148 6.46 -12.39 4.89
CA ASP A 148 6.58 -13.72 5.48
C ASP A 148 7.90 -14.38 5.02
N PRO A 149 8.71 -14.95 5.93
CA PRO A 149 9.94 -15.64 5.54
C PRO A 149 9.77 -16.73 4.46
N GLY A 150 8.63 -17.43 4.44
CA GLY A 150 8.31 -18.46 3.45
C GLY A 150 8.02 -17.91 2.05
N GLU A 151 7.78 -16.61 1.93
CA GLU A 151 7.46 -15.91 0.68
C GLU A 151 8.66 -15.17 0.09
N ARG A 152 9.71 -14.95 0.89
CA ARG A 152 10.86 -14.13 0.51
C ARG A 152 11.60 -14.64 -0.73
N GLU A 153 11.90 -15.94 -0.79
CA GLU A 153 12.68 -16.51 -1.90
C GLU A 153 11.97 -16.32 -3.25
N GLU A 154 10.66 -16.56 -3.29
CA GLU A 154 9.88 -16.39 -4.52
C GLU A 154 9.78 -14.92 -4.93
N ILE A 155 9.56 -14.01 -3.97
CA ILE A 155 9.52 -12.57 -4.23
C ILE A 155 10.88 -12.09 -4.76
N GLU A 156 11.98 -12.56 -4.17
CA GLU A 156 13.33 -12.26 -4.67
C GLU A 156 13.53 -12.77 -6.11
N GLN A 157 13.07 -13.98 -6.44
CA GLN A 157 13.09 -14.49 -7.82
C GLN A 157 12.24 -13.63 -8.77
N ARG A 158 11.05 -13.21 -8.34
CA ARG A 158 10.16 -12.36 -9.14
C ARG A 158 10.77 -10.99 -9.40
N LEU A 159 11.37 -10.39 -8.38
CA LEU A 159 12.08 -9.11 -8.46
C LEU A 159 13.32 -9.21 -9.35
N ALA A 160 14.08 -10.31 -9.25
CA ALA A 160 15.24 -10.57 -10.12
C ALA A 160 14.87 -10.76 -11.60
N ALA A 161 13.61 -11.11 -11.89
CA ALA A 161 13.09 -11.21 -13.26
C ALA A 161 12.51 -9.88 -13.79
N MET A 162 12.39 -8.84 -12.95
CA MET A 162 11.99 -7.52 -13.41
C MET A 162 13.15 -6.87 -14.20
N PRO A 163 12.85 -6.03 -15.21
CA PRO A 163 13.88 -5.25 -15.88
C PRO A 163 14.67 -4.40 -14.88
N GLU A 164 15.96 -4.22 -15.13
CA GLU A 164 16.75 -3.22 -14.41
C GLU A 164 16.14 -1.82 -14.65
N VAL A 165 16.06 -1.04 -13.58
CA VAL A 165 15.56 0.33 -13.59
C VAL A 165 16.72 1.24 -13.20
N ASP A 166 16.82 2.39 -13.86
CA ASP A 166 17.84 3.38 -13.51
C ASP A 166 17.69 3.81 -12.04
N GLU A 167 18.82 4.06 -11.36
CA GLU A 167 18.83 4.41 -9.92
C GLU A 167 17.95 5.63 -9.61
N ASP A 168 17.91 6.61 -10.52
CA ASP A 168 17.06 7.79 -10.40
C ASP A 168 15.56 7.45 -10.41
N GLU A 169 15.18 6.41 -11.15
CA GLU A 169 13.80 5.94 -11.31
C GLU A 169 13.39 4.96 -10.22
N TYR A 170 14.33 4.17 -9.68
CA TYR A 170 14.08 3.19 -8.61
C TYR A 170 13.33 3.77 -7.41
N TYR A 171 13.68 5.00 -7.02
CA TYR A 171 13.09 5.66 -5.86
C TYR A 171 11.80 6.45 -6.16
N LEU A 172 11.33 6.49 -7.42
CA LEU A 172 10.17 7.30 -7.76
C LEU A 172 8.86 6.66 -7.27
N PRO A 173 7.88 7.47 -6.83
CA PRO A 173 6.55 7.00 -6.43
C PRO A 173 5.88 6.04 -7.41
N THR A 174 5.89 6.33 -8.72
CA THR A 174 5.30 5.43 -9.72
C THR A 174 6.02 4.08 -9.75
N THR A 175 7.35 4.07 -9.81
CA THR A 175 8.15 2.83 -9.78
C THR A 175 7.92 2.02 -8.51
N ARG A 176 7.88 2.68 -7.35
CA ARG A 176 7.57 2.02 -6.07
C ARG A 176 6.18 1.39 -6.10
N LEU A 177 5.17 2.08 -6.66
CA LEU A 177 3.83 1.51 -6.82
C LEU A 177 3.85 0.27 -7.73
N ASP A 178 4.56 0.31 -8.86
CA ASP A 178 4.64 -0.81 -9.81
C ASP A 178 5.28 -2.05 -9.16
N VAL A 179 6.37 -1.85 -8.40
CA VAL A 179 7.02 -2.93 -7.64
C VAL A 179 6.06 -3.53 -6.62
N ILE A 180 5.38 -2.70 -5.82
CA ILE A 180 4.41 -3.18 -4.84
C ILE A 180 3.24 -3.91 -5.51
N THR A 181 2.77 -3.42 -6.67
CA THR A 181 1.73 -4.08 -7.46
C THR A 181 2.13 -5.52 -7.81
N GLY A 182 3.32 -5.70 -8.39
CA GLY A 182 3.80 -7.03 -8.76
C GLY A 182 3.99 -7.98 -7.57
N ILE A 183 4.42 -7.45 -6.42
CA ILE A 183 4.58 -8.23 -5.18
C ILE A 183 3.21 -8.67 -4.64
N VAL A 184 2.26 -7.75 -4.54
CA VAL A 184 0.90 -8.04 -4.05
C VAL A 184 0.21 -9.05 -4.96
N GLU A 185 0.33 -8.91 -6.28
CA GLU A 185 -0.21 -9.88 -7.24
C GLU A 185 0.41 -11.28 -7.05
N THR A 186 1.72 -11.35 -6.83
CA THR A 186 2.43 -12.61 -6.58
C THR A 186 1.97 -13.26 -5.29
N LEU A 187 1.90 -12.49 -4.20
CA LEU A 187 1.44 -12.97 -2.88
C LEU A 187 -0.01 -13.46 -2.93
N ARG A 188 -0.91 -12.73 -3.61
CA ARG A 188 -2.31 -13.13 -3.77
C ARG A 188 -2.45 -14.42 -4.55
N ALA A 189 -1.77 -14.54 -5.69
CA ALA A 189 -1.80 -15.76 -6.51
C ALA A 189 -1.32 -17.00 -5.71
N ARG A 190 -0.34 -16.81 -4.83
CA ARG A 190 0.14 -17.88 -3.95
C ARG A 190 -0.84 -18.22 -2.84
N ALA A 191 -1.42 -17.22 -2.18
CA ALA A 191 -2.47 -17.45 -1.19
C ALA A 191 -3.66 -18.20 -1.79
N GLU A 192 -4.07 -17.84 -3.02
CA GLU A 192 -5.11 -18.56 -3.76
C GLU A 192 -4.71 -20.02 -4.04
N ALA A 193 -3.49 -20.26 -4.54
CA ALA A 193 -2.99 -21.61 -4.82
C ALA A 193 -2.86 -22.48 -3.56
N ALA A 194 -2.58 -21.87 -2.41
CA ALA A 194 -2.50 -22.52 -1.11
C ALA A 194 -3.86 -22.71 -0.43
N GLY A 195 -4.94 -22.13 -0.98
CA GLY A 195 -6.28 -22.16 -0.37
C GLY A 195 -6.43 -21.22 0.83
N THR A 196 -5.57 -20.20 0.94
CA THR A 196 -5.57 -19.19 2.01
C THR A 196 -5.88 -17.78 1.49
N GLY A 197 -6.45 -17.66 0.27
CA GLY A 197 -6.75 -16.37 -0.35
C GLY A 197 -7.76 -15.50 0.41
N ASP A 198 -8.60 -16.11 1.24
CA ASP A 198 -9.60 -15.43 2.07
C ASP A 198 -9.06 -15.07 3.49
N VAL A 199 -7.78 -15.31 3.76
CA VAL A 199 -7.16 -14.93 5.03
C VAL A 199 -7.03 -13.41 5.09
N GLU A 200 -7.58 -12.82 6.16
CA GLU A 200 -7.37 -11.42 6.47
C GLU A 200 -6.31 -11.27 7.57
N PHE A 201 -5.40 -10.33 7.37
CA PHE A 201 -4.38 -9.96 8.34
C PHE A 201 -4.81 -8.74 9.13
N THR A 202 -4.69 -8.81 10.45
CA THR A 202 -4.92 -7.69 11.36
C THR A 202 -3.61 -7.15 11.89
N LYS A 203 -3.69 -6.07 12.66
CA LYS A 203 -2.53 -5.48 13.31
C LYS A 203 -1.74 -6.49 14.14
N GLU A 204 -2.43 -7.37 14.86
CA GLU A 204 -1.84 -8.36 15.75
C GLU A 204 -0.95 -9.38 15.01
N ASP A 205 -1.15 -9.60 13.72
CA ASP A 205 -0.29 -10.49 12.92
C ASP A 205 1.09 -9.86 12.62
N TYR A 206 1.21 -8.55 12.76
CA TYR A 206 2.44 -7.78 12.50
C TYR A 206 3.22 -7.41 13.79
N GLU A 207 2.66 -7.66 14.97
CA GLU A 207 3.27 -7.34 16.29
C GLU A 207 3.74 -8.60 17.04
#